data_AF-A0A932CZ94-F1
#
_entry.id   AF-A0A932CZ94-F1
#
_cell.length_a   1.000
_cell.length_b   1.000
_cell.length_c   1.000
_cell.angle_alpha   90.00
_cell.angle_beta   90.00
_cell.angle_gamma   90.00
#
_symmetry.space_group_name_H-M   'P 1'
#
loop_
_entity.id
_entity.type
_entity.pdbx_description
1 polymer ?
#
loop_
_entity_poly.entity_id
_entity_poly.type
_entity_poly.pdbx_seq_one_letter_code
_entity_poly.pdbx_strand_id
1 'polypeptide(L)'
;MRNGATAGLLLLLVEVPVATVRAEEWFVEADGSGGGTADDPFGSVQDGLDVAGPGDVITVREGTYSESLRTVRGGTEAAPIVLRRDPARGPTILSSSGRVLRVEHPYFVVEGLILDGQYGPDDALAVRDEGDHFVLRDSEIRRSGRDCLDMSGQEGVLVERSLIHHCLDSTDGRRDAHGIVGGPMRGLVIRDTEIHTFSGDAVQLDPDREQTGWTDVTIEGCELWLEPLPAAEAGFSAGTVPGENGVDTKATEAAPRAMLIISDTVARGFRRGLVPNMAAFNIKENVDCTLDRVTVHDSEIAFRTRGPTDEHPLGSWVRIANAVVFDVEVGVRYENDIERLAVLGSTFGRDVERPFDEAEAAASVLDVRNLLVLSETLPGEAIGPTNLAVGESAFIDATSDDYHLSAGSPAIDRGEPIEGVSRDRDGVARPQGDGIDIGAYEWCGECPEPGNPDAGGHTQPGPDGGADAGAADDRDTGSPVGADAGGAPAGGGFGCSCNATRSAPGASWLAWIAGVAGSLASGRRSRRGPFAGRAPSRAPVTGSGPCCL
;
A
#
# COMPACT_ATOMS: atom_id res chain seq x y z
N MET A 1 -81.87 -18.25 -13.42
CA MET A 1 -81.78 -16.83 -13.06
C MET A 1 -80.37 -16.56 -12.57
N ARG A 2 -79.67 -15.63 -13.22
CA ARG A 2 -78.28 -15.25 -12.95
C ARG A 2 -78.19 -14.47 -11.64
N ASN A 3 -77.06 -14.56 -10.94
CA ASN A 3 -76.40 -13.45 -10.25
C ASN A 3 -74.94 -13.81 -10.04
N GLY A 4 -74.06 -13.22 -10.87
CA GLY A 4 -72.62 -13.22 -10.66
C GLY A 4 -72.20 -11.83 -10.18
N ALA A 5 -71.45 -11.78 -9.09
CA ALA A 5 -70.85 -10.55 -8.58
C ALA A 5 -69.38 -10.52 -9.00
N THR A 6 -69.02 -9.55 -9.84
CA THR A 6 -67.64 -9.17 -10.15
C THR A 6 -67.15 -8.17 -9.12
N ALA A 7 -66.14 -8.53 -8.33
CA ALA A 7 -65.39 -7.60 -7.49
C ALA A 7 -64.30 -6.93 -8.33
N GLY A 8 -64.37 -5.62 -8.48
CA GLY A 8 -63.31 -4.82 -9.12
C GLY A 8 -62.22 -4.49 -8.10
N LEU A 9 -60.98 -4.90 -8.39
CA LEU A 9 -59.79 -4.50 -7.66
C LEU A 9 -59.38 -3.10 -8.13
N LEU A 10 -59.55 -2.11 -7.25
CA LEU A 10 -59.09 -0.73 -7.49
C LEU A 10 -57.58 -0.67 -7.17
N LEU A 11 -56.75 -0.61 -8.21
CA LEU A 11 -55.30 -0.41 -8.07
C LEU A 11 -55.06 1.08 -7.76
N LEU A 12 -54.76 1.38 -6.50
CA LEU A 12 -54.38 2.72 -6.07
C LEU A 12 -52.90 2.93 -6.43
N LEU A 13 -52.64 3.68 -7.52
CA LEU A 13 -51.29 4.17 -7.82
C LEU A 13 -50.91 5.19 -6.76
N VAL A 14 -50.05 4.79 -5.82
CA VAL A 14 -49.38 5.71 -4.90
C VAL A 14 -48.19 6.29 -5.66
N GLU A 15 -48.33 7.51 -6.18
CA GLU A 15 -47.18 8.28 -6.63
C GLU A 15 -46.36 8.65 -5.40
N VAL A 16 -45.23 7.98 -5.21
CA VAL A 16 -44.23 8.39 -4.22
C VAL A 16 -43.51 9.59 -4.84
N PRO A 17 -43.59 10.79 -4.24
CA PRO A 17 -42.83 11.92 -4.73
C PRO A 17 -41.34 11.60 -4.59
N VAL A 18 -40.64 11.45 -5.70
CA VAL A 18 -39.18 11.43 -5.72
C VAL A 18 -38.74 12.86 -5.44
N ALA A 19 -38.36 13.15 -4.19
CA ALA A 19 -37.71 14.41 -3.88
C ALA A 19 -36.44 14.50 -4.72
N THR A 20 -36.36 15.51 -5.58
CA THR A 20 -35.11 15.81 -6.29
C THR A 20 -34.12 16.33 -5.25
N VAL A 21 -33.27 15.45 -4.73
CA VAL A 21 -32.12 15.88 -3.92
C VAL A 21 -31.23 16.69 -4.86
N ARG A 22 -31.17 18.00 -4.64
CA ARG A 22 -30.21 18.86 -5.34
C ARG A 22 -28.94 18.80 -4.53
N ALA A 23 -27.86 18.32 -5.14
CA ALA A 23 -26.51 18.48 -4.61
C ALA A 23 -26.25 19.98 -4.37
N GLU A 24 -25.93 20.33 -3.12
CA GLU A 24 -25.50 21.67 -2.73
C GLU A 24 -23.97 21.72 -2.59
N GLU A 25 -23.37 22.90 -2.82
CA GLU A 25 -21.95 23.11 -2.61
C GLU A 25 -21.75 24.09 -1.44
N TRP A 26 -21.05 23.61 -0.41
CA TRP A 26 -20.72 24.33 0.81
C TRP A 26 -19.27 24.80 0.75
N PHE A 27 -19.03 26.06 1.07
CA PHE A 27 -17.69 26.66 1.04
C PHE A 27 -17.17 26.91 2.45
N VAL A 28 -15.90 26.57 2.66
CA VAL A 28 -15.17 26.81 3.91
C VAL A 28 -13.95 27.67 3.60
N GLU A 29 -13.69 28.69 4.42
CA GLU A 29 -12.50 29.54 4.33
C GLU A 29 -11.92 29.79 5.74
N ALA A 30 -10.60 29.87 5.84
CA ALA A 30 -9.94 30.27 7.07
C ALA A 30 -10.47 31.66 7.51
N ASP A 31 -10.86 31.77 8.78
CA ASP A 31 -11.49 32.96 9.37
C ASP A 31 -12.91 33.30 8.83
N GLY A 32 -13.54 32.40 8.06
CA GLY A 32 -14.94 32.51 7.69
C GLY A 32 -15.87 32.60 8.92
N SER A 33 -17.05 33.16 8.74
CA SER A 33 -18.08 33.23 9.79
C SER A 33 -19.51 33.19 9.22
N GLY A 34 -19.60 32.81 7.95
CA GLY A 34 -20.81 32.87 7.15
C GLY A 34 -21.65 31.60 7.18
N GLY A 35 -22.66 31.59 6.31
CA GLY A 35 -23.61 30.49 6.17
C GLY A 35 -23.22 29.36 5.21
N GLY A 36 -21.98 29.32 4.72
CA GLY A 36 -21.47 28.25 3.85
C GLY A 36 -21.65 28.47 2.35
N THR A 37 -22.09 29.65 1.92
CA THR A 37 -22.16 29.99 0.49
C THR A 37 -20.81 30.45 -0.04
N ALA A 38 -20.62 30.49 -1.36
CA ALA A 38 -19.36 30.97 -1.95
C ALA A 38 -18.96 32.39 -1.51
N ASP A 39 -19.93 33.29 -1.34
CA ASP A 39 -19.70 34.68 -0.92
C ASP A 39 -19.70 34.87 0.60
N ASP A 40 -20.14 33.87 1.35
CA ASP A 40 -20.28 33.88 2.81
C ASP A 40 -19.93 32.49 3.37
N PRO A 41 -18.67 32.07 3.29
CA PRO A 41 -18.23 30.70 3.62
C PRO A 41 -18.25 30.45 5.13
N PHE A 42 -18.36 29.17 5.50
CA PHE A 42 -18.14 28.71 6.87
C PHE A 42 -16.70 28.98 7.33
N GLY A 43 -16.51 29.08 8.64
CA GLY A 43 -15.20 29.27 9.27
C GLY A 43 -14.48 27.99 9.67
N SER A 44 -15.20 26.86 9.70
CA SER A 44 -14.64 25.56 10.05
C SER A 44 -15.06 24.49 9.05
N VAL A 45 -14.22 23.48 8.89
CA VAL A 45 -14.54 22.33 8.04
C VAL A 45 -15.64 21.49 8.67
N GLN A 46 -15.66 21.40 10.01
CA GLN A 46 -16.74 20.70 10.72
C GLN A 46 -18.12 21.33 10.50
N ASP A 47 -18.25 22.66 10.37
CA ASP A 47 -19.54 23.29 10.05
C ASP A 47 -20.08 22.81 8.69
N GLY A 48 -19.20 22.65 7.70
CA GLY A 48 -19.55 22.05 6.40
C GLY A 48 -20.00 20.59 6.52
N LEU A 49 -19.27 19.79 7.29
CA LEU A 49 -19.61 18.38 7.58
C LEU A 49 -20.94 18.24 8.33
N ASP A 50 -21.27 19.19 9.21
CA ASP A 50 -22.49 19.19 10.01
C ASP A 50 -23.75 19.45 9.15
N VAL A 51 -23.63 20.22 8.07
CA VAL A 51 -24.76 20.55 7.19
C VAL A 51 -24.90 19.63 5.98
N ALA A 52 -23.79 19.15 5.43
CA ALA A 52 -23.79 18.38 4.18
C ALA A 52 -24.70 17.14 4.25
N GLY A 53 -25.47 16.92 3.18
CA GLY A 53 -26.28 15.73 2.95
C GLY A 53 -25.78 14.90 1.76
N PRO A 54 -26.38 13.72 1.48
CA PRO A 54 -26.01 12.89 0.35
C PRO A 54 -26.00 13.67 -0.98
N GLY A 55 -24.87 13.61 -1.70
CA GLY A 55 -24.64 14.31 -2.97
C GLY A 55 -24.00 15.70 -2.83
N ASP A 56 -23.92 16.26 -1.61
CA ASP A 56 -23.32 17.57 -1.40
C ASP A 56 -21.78 17.54 -1.50
N VAL A 57 -21.23 18.70 -1.84
CA VAL A 57 -19.78 18.93 -1.92
C VAL A 57 -19.39 20.01 -0.90
N ILE A 58 -18.39 19.73 -0.08
CA ILE A 58 -17.74 20.68 0.82
C ILE A 58 -16.41 21.09 0.18
N THR A 59 -16.34 22.31 -0.33
CA THR A 59 -15.15 22.88 -0.97
C THR A 59 -14.39 23.75 0.04
N VAL A 60 -13.20 23.30 0.42
CA VAL A 60 -12.36 23.98 1.41
C VAL A 60 -11.27 24.80 0.72
N ARG A 61 -11.31 26.12 0.89
CA ARG A 61 -10.33 27.05 0.33
C ARG A 61 -8.96 26.86 0.97
N GLU A 62 -7.93 27.29 0.23
CA GLU A 62 -6.53 27.30 0.67
C GLU A 62 -6.38 27.85 2.10
N GLY A 63 -5.61 27.14 2.92
CA GLY A 63 -5.39 27.50 4.31
C GLY A 63 -5.03 26.29 5.17
N THR A 64 -4.72 26.56 6.44
CA THR A 64 -4.50 25.54 7.46
C THR A 64 -5.63 25.59 8.49
N TYR A 65 -6.33 24.47 8.63
CA TYR A 65 -7.46 24.30 9.52
C TYR A 65 -7.03 23.40 10.67
N SER A 66 -6.94 23.96 11.87
CA SER A 66 -6.54 23.22 13.07
C SER A 66 -7.76 22.60 13.75
N GLU A 67 -8.21 21.46 13.23
CA GLU A 67 -9.47 20.80 13.61
C GLU A 67 -9.29 19.28 13.70
N SER A 68 -9.99 18.65 14.65
CA SER A 68 -10.20 17.21 14.67
C SER A 68 -11.60 16.90 14.15
N LEU A 69 -11.69 16.34 12.96
CA LEU A 69 -12.91 16.22 12.18
C LEU A 69 -13.58 14.86 12.33
N ARG A 70 -14.90 14.83 12.17
CA ARG A 70 -15.66 13.59 12.02
C ARG A 70 -16.76 13.74 10.98
N THR A 71 -16.98 12.68 10.22
CA THR A 71 -18.20 12.56 9.41
C THR A 71 -19.45 12.53 10.30
N VAL A 72 -20.55 13.11 9.84
CA VAL A 72 -21.80 13.23 10.63
C VAL A 72 -22.93 12.37 10.07
N ARG A 73 -22.86 12.06 8.77
CA ARG A 73 -23.80 11.18 8.06
C ARG A 73 -23.15 10.66 6.79
N GLY A 74 -23.72 9.59 6.25
CA GLY A 74 -23.25 8.95 5.02
C GLY A 74 -23.91 9.54 3.78
N GLY A 75 -23.25 9.35 2.65
CA GLY A 75 -23.84 9.49 1.34
C GLY A 75 -24.58 8.22 0.91
N THR A 76 -24.77 8.08 -0.39
CA THR A 76 -25.20 6.84 -1.04
C THR A 76 -24.30 6.55 -2.23
N GLU A 77 -24.32 5.34 -2.76
CA GLU A 77 -23.57 4.98 -3.97
C GLU A 77 -23.80 5.97 -5.13
N ALA A 78 -25.05 6.39 -5.33
CA ALA A 78 -25.41 7.34 -6.39
C ALA A 78 -25.16 8.81 -6.02
N ALA A 79 -24.92 9.12 -4.75
CA ALA A 79 -24.80 10.48 -4.23
C ALA A 79 -23.89 10.49 -2.99
N PRO A 80 -22.56 10.31 -3.16
CA PRO A 80 -21.61 10.41 -2.07
C PRO A 80 -21.55 11.83 -1.51
N ILE A 81 -21.07 11.99 -0.27
CA ILE A 81 -20.68 13.30 0.26
C ILE A 81 -19.21 13.52 -0.03
N VAL A 82 -18.85 14.65 -0.62
CA VAL A 82 -17.47 14.95 -1.05
C VAL A 82 -16.89 16.07 -0.21
N LEU A 83 -15.77 15.82 0.47
CA LEU A 83 -14.94 16.84 1.10
C LEU A 83 -13.68 17.05 0.24
N ARG A 84 -13.54 18.23 -0.38
CA ARG A 84 -12.46 18.50 -1.33
C ARG A 84 -11.73 19.81 -1.07
N ARG A 85 -10.50 19.90 -1.57
CA ARG A 85 -9.85 21.22 -1.76
C ARG A 85 -10.56 22.05 -2.83
N ASP A 86 -10.45 23.37 -2.73
CA ASP A 86 -10.78 24.27 -3.84
C ASP A 86 -9.70 24.13 -4.95
N PRO A 87 -10.05 23.62 -6.15
CA PRO A 87 -9.08 23.40 -7.22
C PRO A 87 -8.54 24.71 -7.82
N ALA A 88 -9.21 25.85 -7.61
CA ALA A 88 -8.77 27.15 -8.09
C ALA A 88 -7.73 27.83 -7.16
N ARG A 89 -7.36 27.19 -6.05
CA ARG A 89 -6.54 27.76 -4.98
C ARG A 89 -5.33 26.88 -4.66
N GLY A 90 -4.48 27.36 -3.74
CA GLY A 90 -3.34 26.62 -3.20
C GLY A 90 -3.73 25.44 -2.30
N PRO A 91 -2.76 24.85 -1.59
CA PRO A 91 -2.99 23.66 -0.77
C PRO A 91 -3.90 23.94 0.43
N THR A 92 -4.69 22.94 0.81
CA THR A 92 -5.54 22.95 2.01
C THR A 92 -5.02 21.90 2.99
N ILE A 93 -4.64 22.34 4.18
CA ILE A 93 -4.10 21.48 5.24
C ILE A 93 -5.11 21.36 6.36
N LEU A 94 -5.57 20.14 6.62
CA LEU A 94 -6.35 19.78 7.80
C LEU A 94 -5.38 19.21 8.82
N SER A 95 -5.30 19.81 10.01
CA SER A 95 -4.26 19.45 10.97
C SER A 95 -4.78 19.32 12.38
N SER A 96 -4.28 18.29 13.06
CA SER A 96 -4.59 17.97 14.44
C SER A 96 -3.38 17.26 15.05
N SER A 97 -3.17 17.37 16.35
CA SER A 97 -2.14 16.58 17.04
C SER A 97 -2.68 15.15 17.28
N GLY A 98 -2.58 14.29 16.27
CA GLY A 98 -3.09 12.92 16.25
C GLY A 98 -4.17 12.78 15.19
N ARG A 99 -5.34 12.27 15.57
CA ARG A 99 -6.50 12.11 14.69
C ARG A 99 -6.92 13.43 14.04
N VAL A 100 -6.79 13.49 12.72
CA VAL A 100 -7.25 14.60 11.88
C VAL A 100 -8.68 14.35 11.42
N LEU A 101 -8.97 13.15 10.94
CA LEU A 101 -10.30 12.79 10.43
C LEU A 101 -10.72 11.40 10.90
N ARG A 102 -11.96 11.30 11.35
CA ARG A 102 -12.65 10.04 11.62
C ARG A 102 -13.84 9.87 10.65
N VAL A 103 -13.80 8.79 9.89
CA VAL A 103 -14.87 8.37 8.97
C VAL A 103 -15.64 7.23 9.62
N GLU A 104 -16.91 7.47 9.93
CA GLU A 104 -17.81 6.52 10.62
C GLU A 104 -19.09 6.28 9.82
N HIS A 105 -19.18 6.83 8.61
CA HIS A 105 -20.36 6.77 7.75
C HIS A 105 -20.00 6.46 6.30
N PRO A 106 -20.90 5.82 5.53
CA PRO A 106 -20.54 5.26 4.23
C PRO A 106 -20.59 6.29 3.11
N TYR A 107 -19.98 5.94 1.97
CA TYR A 107 -20.00 6.74 0.73
C TYR A 107 -19.52 8.18 0.94
N PHE A 108 -18.37 8.31 1.57
CA PHE A 108 -17.70 9.58 1.84
C PHE A 108 -16.41 9.68 1.02
N VAL A 109 -16.16 10.82 0.40
CA VAL A 109 -15.00 11.05 -0.47
C VAL A 109 -14.16 12.19 0.11
N VAL A 110 -12.85 11.99 0.22
CA VAL A 110 -11.85 13.02 0.54
C VAL A 110 -10.93 13.21 -0.66
N GLU A 111 -10.83 14.44 -1.17
CA GLU A 111 -10.15 14.75 -2.42
C GLU A 111 -9.23 15.97 -2.33
N GLY A 112 -7.95 15.81 -2.69
CA GLY A 112 -7.02 16.94 -2.79
C GLY A 112 -6.54 17.53 -1.46
N LEU A 113 -6.76 16.85 -0.34
CA LEU A 113 -6.52 17.43 0.99
C LEU A 113 -5.25 16.86 1.62
N ILE A 114 -4.57 17.68 2.42
CA ILE A 114 -3.44 17.26 3.25
C ILE A 114 -3.95 17.01 4.67
N LEU A 115 -3.88 15.77 5.15
CA LEU A 115 -4.18 15.37 6.52
C LEU A 115 -2.87 15.29 7.31
N ASP A 116 -2.70 16.18 8.29
CA ASP A 116 -1.43 16.37 9.00
C ASP A 116 -1.57 16.13 10.50
N GLY A 117 -1.10 14.96 10.94
CA GLY A 117 -1.26 14.46 12.31
C GLY A 117 -0.28 15.05 13.34
N GLN A 118 0.66 15.90 12.93
CA GLN A 118 1.67 16.56 13.80
C GLN A 118 2.43 15.61 14.77
N TYR A 119 2.61 14.36 14.39
CA TYR A 119 3.18 13.28 15.21
C TYR A 119 2.45 13.08 16.54
N GLY A 120 1.15 13.38 16.59
CA GLY A 120 0.33 13.11 17.76
C GLY A 120 0.13 11.62 18.03
N PRO A 121 -0.34 11.25 19.23
CA PRO A 121 -0.29 9.88 19.73
C PRO A 121 -1.42 8.96 19.20
N ASP A 122 -2.05 9.31 18.08
CA ASP A 122 -3.20 8.63 17.48
C ASP A 122 -3.06 8.60 15.96
N ASP A 123 -3.80 7.72 15.28
CA ASP A 123 -3.74 7.57 13.82
C ASP A 123 -4.27 8.85 13.15
N ALA A 124 -3.64 9.30 12.06
CA ALA A 124 -4.00 10.56 11.42
C ALA A 124 -5.40 10.48 10.77
N LEU A 125 -5.69 9.39 10.07
CA LEU A 125 -6.99 9.07 9.50
C LEU A 125 -7.45 7.71 10.00
N ALA A 126 -8.71 7.63 10.44
CA ALA A 126 -9.31 6.35 10.76
C ALA A 126 -10.67 6.18 10.10
N VAL A 127 -10.85 5.00 9.49
CA VAL A 127 -12.12 4.53 8.98
C VAL A 127 -12.62 3.43 9.93
N ARG A 128 -13.80 3.65 10.50
CA ARG A 128 -14.39 2.83 11.56
C ARG A 128 -15.89 2.67 11.30
N ASP A 129 -16.52 1.85 12.13
CA ASP A 129 -17.98 1.69 12.16
C ASP A 129 -18.55 1.45 10.76
N GLU A 130 -19.48 2.28 10.29
CA GLU A 130 -20.14 2.16 8.98
C GLU A 130 -19.39 2.90 7.85
N GLY A 131 -18.08 3.11 7.97
CA GLY A 131 -17.24 3.81 6.99
C GLY A 131 -17.03 3.11 5.64
N ASP A 132 -18.01 2.32 5.18
CA ASP A 132 -17.94 1.55 3.93
C ASP A 132 -17.91 2.45 2.70
N HIS A 133 -17.24 2.00 1.65
CA HIS A 133 -17.10 2.72 0.38
C HIS A 133 -16.48 4.13 0.55
N PHE A 134 -15.64 4.30 1.56
CA PHE A 134 -14.82 5.49 1.73
C PHE A 134 -13.80 5.60 0.59
N VAL A 135 -13.63 6.81 0.05
CA VAL A 135 -12.63 7.11 -0.98
C VAL A 135 -11.69 8.19 -0.49
N LEU A 136 -10.39 7.91 -0.49
CA LEU A 136 -9.32 8.91 -0.41
C LEU A 136 -8.67 9.02 -1.78
N ARG A 137 -8.75 10.18 -2.43
CA ARG A 137 -8.14 10.41 -3.73
C ARG A 137 -7.29 11.67 -3.77
N ASP A 138 -6.22 11.64 -4.56
CA ASP A 138 -5.45 12.84 -4.89
C ASP A 138 -4.98 13.61 -3.63
N SER A 139 -4.77 12.90 -2.51
CA SER A 139 -4.63 13.47 -1.15
C SER A 139 -3.30 13.07 -0.51
N GLU A 140 -2.93 13.77 0.56
CA GLU A 140 -1.71 13.48 1.32
C GLU A 140 -2.09 13.15 2.78
N ILE A 141 -1.51 12.10 3.35
CA ILE A 141 -1.53 11.86 4.80
C ILE A 141 -0.10 11.92 5.30
N ARG A 142 0.17 12.77 6.28
CA ARG A 142 1.51 12.91 6.81
C ARG A 142 1.62 13.14 8.30
N ARG A 143 2.83 12.87 8.79
CA ARG A 143 3.27 13.18 10.16
C ARG A 143 2.33 12.55 11.18
N SER A 144 2.08 11.25 11.06
CA SER A 144 1.35 10.50 12.09
C SER A 144 2.32 10.00 13.15
N GLY A 145 1.95 10.06 14.43
CA GLY A 145 2.70 9.42 15.52
C GLY A 145 2.25 7.98 15.80
N ARG A 146 1.31 7.48 14.98
CA ARG A 146 0.82 6.10 14.89
C ARG A 146 0.61 5.80 13.40
N ASP A 147 -0.45 5.09 13.02
CA ASP A 147 -0.67 4.76 11.63
C ASP A 147 -1.16 6.00 10.86
N CYS A 148 -0.78 6.13 9.59
CA CYS A 148 -1.31 7.24 8.80
C CYS A 148 -2.78 7.00 8.46
N LEU A 149 -3.12 5.80 8.00
CA LEU A 149 -4.49 5.34 7.78
C LEU A 149 -4.70 4.01 8.51
N ASP A 150 -5.66 3.96 9.43
CA ASP A 150 -6.11 2.72 10.05
C ASP A 150 -7.56 2.45 9.65
N MET A 151 -7.86 1.21 9.26
CA MET A 151 -9.22 0.69 9.04
C MET A 151 -9.40 -0.70 9.67
N SER A 152 -10.61 -0.99 10.17
CA SER A 152 -11.01 -2.33 10.66
C SER A 152 -12.52 -2.49 10.53
N GLY A 153 -12.97 -3.50 9.77
CA GLY A 153 -14.38 -3.85 9.60
C GLY A 153 -15.09 -3.32 8.35
N GLN A 154 -14.42 -2.53 7.50
CA GLN A 154 -15.05 -1.85 6.36
C GLN A 154 -15.12 -2.70 5.10
N GLU A 155 -16.03 -2.34 4.20
CA GLU A 155 -16.13 -2.85 2.84
C GLU A 155 -15.86 -1.76 1.79
N GLY A 156 -15.08 -2.08 0.76
CA GLY A 156 -14.99 -1.28 -0.47
C GLY A 156 -14.24 0.05 -0.35
N VAL A 157 -13.27 0.15 0.57
CA VAL A 157 -12.43 1.36 0.70
C VAL A 157 -11.50 1.50 -0.53
N LEU A 158 -11.39 2.71 -1.08
CA LEU A 158 -10.47 3.05 -2.16
C LEU A 158 -9.50 4.14 -1.70
N VAL A 159 -8.20 3.86 -1.83
CA VAL A 159 -7.12 4.85 -1.71
C VAL A 159 -6.44 4.96 -3.07
N GLU A 160 -6.49 6.13 -3.69
CA GLU A 160 -5.91 6.32 -5.02
C GLU A 160 -5.15 7.62 -5.22
N ARG A 161 -4.10 7.61 -6.07
CA ARG A 161 -3.31 8.79 -6.45
C ARG A 161 -2.89 9.66 -5.27
N SER A 162 -2.54 9.02 -4.16
CA SER A 162 -2.30 9.69 -2.89
C SER A 162 -0.85 9.52 -2.44
N LEU A 163 -0.42 10.38 -1.52
CA LEU A 163 0.90 10.34 -0.89
C LEU A 163 0.73 10.08 0.62
N ILE A 164 1.27 8.97 1.12
CA ILE A 164 1.17 8.60 2.54
C ILE A 164 2.58 8.48 3.11
N HIS A 165 2.94 9.35 4.04
CA HIS A 165 4.32 9.41 4.48
C HIS A 165 4.57 9.99 5.87
N HIS A 166 5.76 9.76 6.41
CA HIS A 166 6.13 10.21 7.76
C HIS A 166 5.19 9.68 8.85
N CYS A 167 4.87 8.39 8.83
CA CYS A 167 4.16 7.70 9.91
C CYS A 167 5.21 7.15 10.88
N LEU A 168 5.60 7.92 11.90
CA LEU A 168 6.82 7.69 12.69
C LEU A 168 6.54 7.71 14.19
N ASP A 169 6.91 6.61 14.87
CA ASP A 169 6.90 6.49 16.33
C ASP A 169 8.27 5.98 16.83
N SER A 170 9.09 6.88 17.38
CA SER A 170 10.40 6.53 17.95
C SER A 170 10.34 6.04 19.39
N THR A 171 9.14 5.84 19.96
CA THR A 171 9.00 5.43 21.36
C THR A 171 9.71 4.08 21.58
N ASP A 172 10.42 3.96 22.70
CA ASP A 172 11.23 2.79 23.05
C ASP A 172 12.29 2.40 21.99
N GLY A 173 12.69 3.35 21.15
CA GLY A 173 13.68 3.20 20.08
C GLY A 173 13.06 2.94 18.71
N ARG A 174 11.88 2.32 18.66
CA ARG A 174 10.99 2.19 17.51
C ARG A 174 9.69 1.53 17.98
N ARG A 175 8.55 2.10 17.61
CA ARG A 175 7.26 1.42 17.60
C ARG A 175 6.69 1.49 16.18
N ASP A 176 5.86 0.53 15.86
CA ASP A 176 5.21 0.49 14.56
C ASP A 176 4.22 1.66 14.44
N ALA A 177 4.40 2.37 13.35
CA ALA A 177 3.54 3.41 12.80
C ALA A 177 3.53 3.13 11.30
N HIS A 178 2.46 2.50 10.83
CA HIS A 178 2.34 1.99 9.48
C HIS A 178 1.79 3.07 8.53
N GLY A 179 1.98 2.88 7.23
CA GLY A 179 1.31 3.70 6.21
C GLY A 179 -0.20 3.45 6.23
N ILE A 180 -0.60 2.25 5.86
CA ILE A 180 -1.98 1.77 5.87
C ILE A 180 -2.09 0.49 6.70
N VAL A 181 -3.02 0.45 7.64
CA VAL A 181 -3.40 -0.76 8.38
C VAL A 181 -4.83 -1.14 8.03
N GLY A 182 -5.05 -2.41 7.69
CA GLY A 182 -6.39 -2.97 7.51
C GLY A 182 -6.59 -4.19 8.40
N GLY A 183 -7.52 -4.12 9.36
CA GLY A 183 -8.04 -5.28 10.10
C GLY A 183 -8.97 -6.15 9.24
N PRO A 184 -10.07 -6.69 9.78
CA PRO A 184 -11.01 -7.55 9.06
C PRO A 184 -11.90 -6.75 8.09
N MET A 185 -11.31 -6.28 7.01
CA MET A 185 -11.98 -5.52 5.95
C MET A 185 -12.07 -6.33 4.66
N ARG A 186 -12.91 -5.85 3.73
CA ARG A 186 -13.15 -6.50 2.43
C ARG A 186 -13.05 -5.49 1.29
N GLY A 187 -12.41 -5.88 0.20
CA GLY A 187 -12.44 -5.06 -1.01
C GLY A 187 -11.64 -3.76 -0.92
N LEU A 188 -10.57 -3.70 -0.12
CA LEU A 188 -9.65 -2.55 -0.15
C LEU A 188 -8.91 -2.51 -1.49
N VAL A 189 -8.91 -1.34 -2.12
CA VAL A 189 -8.09 -1.03 -3.28
C VAL A 189 -7.14 0.10 -2.92
N ILE A 190 -5.84 -0.12 -3.08
CA ILE A 190 -4.80 0.91 -3.05
C ILE A 190 -4.23 1.01 -4.46
N ARG A 191 -4.40 2.17 -5.11
CA ARG A 191 -3.99 2.36 -6.51
C ARG A 191 -3.15 3.61 -6.72
N ASP A 192 -2.13 3.55 -7.56
CA ASP A 192 -1.34 4.71 -7.99
C ASP A 192 -0.85 5.56 -6.81
N THR A 193 -0.55 4.93 -5.68
CA THR A 193 -0.30 5.60 -4.39
C THR A 193 1.14 5.37 -3.98
N GLU A 194 1.79 6.45 -3.53
CA GLU A 194 3.15 6.42 -2.99
C GLU A 194 3.08 6.35 -1.45
N ILE A 195 3.76 5.35 -0.86
CA ILE A 195 3.81 5.15 0.59
C ILE A 195 5.26 5.04 1.03
N HIS A 196 5.70 5.99 1.86
CA HIS A 196 7.10 6.04 2.25
C HIS A 196 7.38 6.63 3.63
N THR A 197 8.58 6.41 4.17
CA THR A 197 9.03 6.99 5.44
C THR A 197 8.08 6.66 6.60
N PHE A 198 8.08 5.41 7.04
CA PHE A 198 7.28 4.92 8.16
C PHE A 198 8.15 4.12 9.14
N SER A 199 7.73 3.96 10.39
CA SER A 199 8.46 3.15 11.40
C SER A 199 7.86 1.76 11.64
N GLY A 200 6.77 1.42 10.96
CA GLY A 200 6.23 0.06 10.82
C GLY A 200 6.39 -0.47 9.38
N ASP A 201 5.27 -0.79 8.73
CA ASP A 201 5.19 -1.27 7.34
C ASP A 201 4.47 -0.25 6.46
N ALA A 202 4.69 -0.29 5.14
CA ALA A 202 3.93 0.55 4.22
C ALA A 202 2.44 0.15 4.25
N VAL A 203 2.17 -1.16 4.20
CA VAL A 203 0.84 -1.76 4.34
C VAL A 203 0.90 -2.97 5.27
N GLN A 204 0.12 -2.96 6.35
CA GLN A 204 -0.03 -4.09 7.27
C GLN A 204 -1.48 -4.59 7.25
N LEU A 205 -1.67 -5.87 6.89
CA LEU A 205 -2.97 -6.52 6.92
C LEU A 205 -3.11 -7.42 8.17
N ASP A 206 -4.13 -7.11 8.96
CA ASP A 206 -4.66 -7.80 10.13
C ASP A 206 -3.62 -8.09 11.22
N PRO A 207 -2.99 -7.05 11.79
CA PRO A 207 -1.95 -7.20 12.81
C PRO A 207 -2.39 -8.05 14.01
N ASP A 208 -3.69 -8.00 14.33
CA ASP A 208 -4.32 -8.69 15.47
C ASP A 208 -4.89 -10.07 15.14
N ARG A 209 -4.85 -10.51 13.87
CA ARG A 209 -5.39 -11.81 13.40
C ARG A 209 -6.86 -11.99 13.80
N GLU A 210 -7.66 -10.98 13.50
CA GLU A 210 -9.07 -10.94 13.87
C GLU A 210 -9.85 -12.12 13.28
N GLN A 211 -10.74 -12.71 14.08
CA GLN A 211 -11.44 -13.97 13.72
C GLN A 211 -12.30 -13.88 12.46
N THR A 212 -12.79 -12.69 12.13
CA THR A 212 -13.61 -12.43 10.94
C THR A 212 -12.78 -12.43 9.65
N GLY A 213 -11.47 -12.22 9.76
CA GLY A 213 -10.51 -12.17 8.65
C GLY A 213 -10.77 -11.03 7.66
N TRP A 214 -9.80 -10.83 6.77
CA TRP A 214 -9.88 -9.91 5.64
C TRP A 214 -9.84 -10.66 4.31
N THR A 215 -10.25 -10.03 3.22
CA THR A 215 -10.08 -10.59 1.86
C THR A 215 -10.25 -9.53 0.78
N ASP A 216 -9.92 -9.90 -0.46
CA ASP A 216 -10.17 -9.13 -1.68
C ASP A 216 -9.43 -7.79 -1.68
N VAL A 217 -8.16 -7.82 -1.29
CA VAL A 217 -7.30 -6.64 -1.28
C VAL A 217 -6.53 -6.54 -2.59
N THR A 218 -6.52 -5.35 -3.19
CA THR A 218 -5.74 -5.03 -4.39
C THR A 218 -4.78 -3.89 -4.12
N ILE A 219 -3.50 -4.06 -4.49
CA ILE A 219 -2.48 -3.02 -4.50
C ILE A 219 -1.94 -2.91 -5.93
N GLU A 220 -2.15 -1.79 -6.60
CA GLU A 220 -1.90 -1.67 -8.04
C GLU A 220 -1.20 -0.34 -8.38
N GLY A 221 -0.13 -0.37 -9.18
CA GLY A 221 0.51 0.86 -9.65
C GLY A 221 1.19 1.68 -8.55
N CYS A 222 1.46 1.07 -7.39
CA CYS A 222 1.96 1.78 -6.21
C CYS A 222 3.48 1.85 -6.16
N GLU A 223 3.99 2.77 -5.34
CA GLU A 223 5.40 2.88 -5.02
C GLU A 223 5.59 2.82 -3.49
N LEU A 224 6.23 1.76 -3.01
CA LEU A 224 6.44 1.50 -1.59
C LEU A 224 7.92 1.61 -1.27
N TRP A 225 8.34 2.56 -0.44
CA TRP A 225 9.78 2.75 -0.24
C TRP A 225 10.21 3.28 1.12
N LEU A 226 11.46 2.96 1.45
CA LEU A 226 12.19 3.53 2.57
C LEU A 226 13.52 4.10 2.10
N GLU A 227 13.94 5.21 2.69
CA GLU A 227 15.29 5.72 2.55
C GLU A 227 15.80 6.19 3.92
N PRO A 228 17.13 6.29 4.11
CA PRO A 228 17.69 6.94 5.27
C PRO A 228 17.11 8.35 5.43
N LEU A 229 16.59 8.67 6.62
CA LEU A 229 16.00 9.99 6.88
C LEU A 229 17.00 11.11 6.55
N PRO A 230 16.63 12.11 5.73
CA PRO A 230 17.56 13.18 5.33
C PRO A 230 17.91 14.12 6.51
N ALA A 231 17.06 14.17 7.53
CA ALA A 231 17.23 14.94 8.75
C ALA A 231 16.70 14.16 9.96
N ALA A 232 17.01 14.62 11.17
CA ALA A 232 16.37 14.08 12.37
C ALA A 232 14.89 14.47 12.37
N GLU A 233 14.00 13.49 12.55
CA GLU A 233 12.55 13.66 12.38
C GLU A 233 11.82 12.72 13.35
N ALA A 234 10.74 13.19 13.98
CA ALA A 234 9.91 12.42 14.93
C ALA A 234 10.69 11.61 16.00
N GLY A 235 11.85 12.12 16.45
CA GLY A 235 12.71 11.46 17.44
C GLY A 235 13.74 10.48 16.87
N PHE A 236 13.69 10.16 15.58
CA PHE A 236 14.74 9.43 14.87
C PHE A 236 15.89 10.36 14.45
N SER A 237 17.09 9.81 14.31
CA SER A 237 18.26 10.55 13.82
C SER A 237 18.30 10.58 12.30
N ALA A 238 18.95 11.60 11.73
CA ALA A 238 19.28 11.60 10.30
C ALA A 238 20.10 10.35 9.93
N GLY A 239 19.81 9.76 8.78
CA GLY A 239 20.43 8.53 8.28
C GLY A 239 19.79 7.24 8.80
N THR A 240 18.80 7.32 9.70
CA THR A 240 18.04 6.13 10.14
C THR A 240 17.08 5.69 9.04
N VAL A 241 17.01 4.38 8.77
CA VAL A 241 15.91 3.74 8.02
C VAL A 241 14.93 3.17 9.07
N PRO A 242 13.80 3.83 9.33
CA PRO A 242 13.00 3.55 10.52
C PRO A 242 12.07 2.32 10.39
N GLY A 243 11.63 1.98 9.18
CA GLY A 243 10.59 0.97 8.94
C GLY A 243 11.07 -0.48 8.86
N GLU A 244 10.15 -1.38 8.50
CA GLU A 244 10.34 -2.83 8.42
C GLU A 244 10.05 -3.39 7.03
N ASN A 245 8.78 -3.55 6.62
CA ASN A 245 8.41 -4.15 5.33
C ASN A 245 7.61 -3.20 4.43
N GLY A 246 7.53 -3.55 3.14
CA GLY A 246 6.60 -2.91 2.22
C GLY A 246 5.18 -3.36 2.50
N VAL A 247 4.91 -4.65 2.28
CA VAL A 247 3.64 -5.28 2.64
C VAL A 247 3.88 -6.39 3.67
N ASP A 248 3.14 -6.36 4.77
CA ASP A 248 3.13 -7.43 5.77
C ASP A 248 1.71 -8.00 5.92
N THR A 249 1.57 -9.31 5.76
CA THR A 249 0.27 -9.98 5.94
C THR A 249 0.25 -10.84 7.18
N LYS A 250 -0.87 -10.81 7.90
CA LYS A 250 -1.26 -11.79 8.90
C LYS A 250 -2.69 -12.20 8.59
N ALA A 251 -3.07 -13.42 8.93
CA ALA A 251 -4.41 -13.92 8.67
C ALA A 251 -4.71 -15.08 9.60
N THR A 252 -5.87 -15.01 10.25
CA THR A 252 -6.35 -16.10 11.09
C THR A 252 -6.69 -17.36 10.28
N GLU A 253 -6.50 -18.52 10.89
CA GLU A 253 -7.01 -19.80 10.36
C GLU A 253 -8.52 -19.98 10.55
N ALA A 254 -9.14 -19.15 11.40
CA ALA A 254 -10.57 -19.23 11.71
C ALA A 254 -11.46 -18.68 10.58
N ALA A 255 -10.88 -17.94 9.64
CA ALA A 255 -11.54 -17.34 8.49
C ALA A 255 -11.16 -18.07 7.19
N PRO A 256 -11.94 -17.91 6.11
CA PRO A 256 -11.50 -18.30 4.77
C PRO A 256 -10.14 -17.69 4.43
N ARG A 257 -9.35 -18.38 3.60
CA ARG A 257 -8.06 -17.88 3.11
C ARG A 257 -8.24 -16.50 2.48
N ALA A 258 -7.50 -15.52 2.97
CA ALA A 258 -7.57 -14.14 2.50
C ALA A 258 -6.98 -14.00 1.09
N MET A 259 -7.64 -13.23 0.22
CA MET A 259 -7.15 -12.99 -1.15
C MET A 259 -6.44 -11.64 -1.26
N LEU A 260 -5.24 -11.65 -1.85
CA LEU A 260 -4.43 -10.46 -2.11
C LEU A 260 -3.89 -10.49 -3.54
N ILE A 261 -4.05 -9.38 -4.26
CA ILE A 261 -3.45 -9.15 -5.56
C ILE A 261 -2.57 -7.91 -5.46
N ILE A 262 -1.31 -8.03 -5.89
CA ILE A 262 -0.37 -6.92 -6.01
C ILE A 262 0.09 -6.88 -7.47
N SER A 263 -0.15 -5.77 -8.15
CA SER A 263 0.30 -5.60 -9.54
C SER A 263 0.96 -4.27 -9.81
N ASP A 264 1.87 -4.25 -10.79
CA ASP A 264 2.46 -3.02 -11.33
C ASP A 264 3.10 -2.12 -10.24
N THR A 265 3.55 -2.74 -9.14
CA THR A 265 3.99 -2.04 -7.94
C THR A 265 5.51 -2.12 -7.81
N VAL A 266 6.14 -0.99 -7.49
CA VAL A 266 7.57 -0.89 -7.21
C VAL A 266 7.79 -0.85 -5.70
N ALA A 267 8.70 -1.69 -5.21
CA ALA A 267 9.07 -1.72 -3.80
C ALA A 267 10.60 -1.62 -3.64
N ARG A 268 11.09 -0.68 -2.82
CA ARG A 268 12.54 -0.50 -2.61
C ARG A 268 12.95 0.00 -1.23
N GLY A 269 14.22 -0.17 -0.90
CA GLY A 269 14.84 0.43 0.29
C GLY A 269 14.64 -0.36 1.59
N PHE A 270 14.06 -1.56 1.52
CA PHE A 270 13.79 -2.42 2.67
C PHE A 270 15.05 -3.15 3.12
N ARG A 271 16.06 -2.40 3.57
CA ARG A 271 17.33 -2.91 4.09
C ARG A 271 17.98 -1.92 5.05
N ARG A 272 18.97 -2.38 5.81
CA ARG A 272 19.82 -1.53 6.67
C ARG A 272 19.02 -0.71 7.70
N GLY A 273 17.84 -1.19 8.08
CA GLY A 273 16.97 -0.56 9.07
C GLY A 273 17.23 -1.02 10.50
N LEU A 274 16.24 -0.79 11.35
CA LEU A 274 16.30 -1.08 12.79
C LEU A 274 15.89 -2.52 13.13
N VAL A 275 15.59 -3.33 12.12
CA VAL A 275 15.15 -4.73 12.20
C VAL A 275 15.87 -5.58 11.16
N PRO A 276 16.08 -6.88 11.44
CA PRO A 276 16.57 -7.83 10.45
C PRO A 276 15.43 -8.39 9.60
N ASN A 277 15.76 -8.96 8.44
CA ASN A 277 14.82 -9.58 7.50
C ASN A 277 13.74 -8.62 7.00
N MET A 278 14.13 -7.38 6.72
CA MET A 278 13.27 -6.41 6.05
C MET A 278 12.91 -6.95 4.66
N ALA A 279 11.63 -6.96 4.32
CA ALA A 279 11.17 -7.47 3.03
C ALA A 279 10.31 -6.45 2.29
N ALA A 280 10.47 -6.37 0.97
CA ALA A 280 9.52 -5.64 0.14
C ALA A 280 8.10 -6.25 0.27
N PHE A 281 8.01 -7.58 0.20
CA PHE A 281 6.75 -8.30 0.38
C PHE A 281 6.94 -9.45 1.39
N ASN A 282 6.37 -9.31 2.59
CA ASN A 282 6.34 -10.32 3.65
C ASN A 282 4.96 -10.98 3.73
N ILE A 283 4.79 -12.09 3.02
CA ILE A 283 3.53 -12.81 2.90
C ILE A 283 3.52 -14.00 3.85
N LYS A 284 2.60 -13.98 4.81
CA LYS A 284 2.50 -14.97 5.89
C LYS A 284 1.09 -15.48 6.06
N GLU A 285 0.99 -16.64 6.72
CA GLU A 285 -0.26 -17.20 7.25
C GLU A 285 -1.31 -17.49 6.16
N ASN A 286 -2.59 -17.54 6.51
CA ASN A 286 -3.69 -18.02 5.69
C ASN A 286 -4.08 -17.08 4.52
N VAL A 287 -3.14 -16.83 3.60
CA VAL A 287 -3.27 -15.90 2.47
C VAL A 287 -3.06 -16.63 1.13
N ASP A 288 -3.81 -16.22 0.11
CA ASP A 288 -3.58 -16.51 -1.31
C ASP A 288 -3.16 -15.21 -2.00
N CYS A 289 -1.89 -15.10 -2.37
CA CYS A 289 -1.28 -13.89 -2.88
C CYS A 289 -0.77 -14.08 -4.31
N THR A 290 -1.25 -13.21 -5.22
CA THR A 290 -0.67 -13.08 -6.56
C THR A 290 0.07 -11.75 -6.67
N LEU A 291 1.36 -11.81 -6.96
CA LEU A 291 2.19 -10.66 -7.31
C LEU A 291 2.49 -10.73 -8.82
N ASP A 292 2.09 -9.74 -9.58
CA ASP A 292 2.26 -9.71 -11.04
C ASP A 292 2.85 -8.37 -11.51
N ARG A 293 3.87 -8.39 -12.37
CA ARG A 293 4.53 -7.16 -12.84
C ARG A 293 5.06 -6.25 -11.73
N VAL A 294 5.44 -6.82 -10.59
CA VAL A 294 6.10 -6.07 -9.51
C VAL A 294 7.59 -5.86 -9.81
N THR A 295 8.16 -4.77 -9.33
CA THR A 295 9.61 -4.53 -9.36
C THR A 295 10.13 -4.41 -7.94
N VAL A 296 11.21 -5.12 -7.63
CA VAL A 296 11.87 -4.99 -6.33
C VAL A 296 13.35 -4.71 -6.50
N HIS A 297 13.84 -3.69 -5.81
CA HIS A 297 15.26 -3.38 -5.76
C HIS A 297 15.67 -2.66 -4.47
N ASP A 298 16.97 -2.47 -4.28
CA ASP A 298 17.58 -1.88 -3.08
C ASP A 298 16.97 -2.45 -1.77
N SER A 299 16.75 -3.77 -1.70
CA SER A 299 16.07 -4.41 -0.56
C SER A 299 16.85 -5.61 -0.01
N GLU A 300 16.71 -5.92 1.27
CA GLU A 300 17.35 -7.08 1.91
C GLU A 300 16.70 -8.33 1.33
N ILE A 301 15.37 -8.44 1.42
CA ILE A 301 14.59 -9.53 0.83
C ILE A 301 13.54 -8.97 -0.11
N ALA A 302 13.44 -9.49 -1.35
CA ALA A 302 12.35 -9.10 -2.24
C ALA A 302 11.03 -9.77 -1.85
N PHE A 303 11.01 -11.09 -1.80
CA PHE A 303 9.83 -11.86 -1.42
C PHE A 303 10.16 -12.76 -0.23
N ARG A 304 9.51 -12.50 0.90
CA ARG A 304 9.58 -13.35 2.09
C ARG A 304 8.24 -14.05 2.27
N THR A 305 8.22 -15.36 2.12
CA THR A 305 6.99 -16.15 2.09
C THR A 305 7.05 -17.26 3.13
N ARG A 306 5.97 -17.47 3.90
CA ARG A 306 6.00 -18.40 5.04
C ARG A 306 4.93 -19.48 4.92
N GLY A 307 5.35 -20.73 5.04
CA GLY A 307 4.48 -21.90 5.19
C GLY A 307 3.92 -22.06 6.61
N PRO A 308 3.20 -23.18 6.85
CA PRO A 308 2.52 -23.43 8.11
C PRO A 308 3.48 -23.71 9.27
N THR A 309 3.04 -23.39 10.49
CA THR A 309 3.72 -23.74 11.75
C THR A 309 2.73 -24.37 12.73
N ASP A 310 3.21 -24.88 13.87
CA ASP A 310 2.33 -25.37 14.94
C ASP A 310 1.37 -24.29 15.49
N GLU A 311 1.78 -23.02 15.46
CA GLU A 311 0.98 -21.88 15.93
C GLU A 311 0.07 -21.30 14.83
N HIS A 312 0.49 -21.41 13.57
CA HIS A 312 -0.21 -20.91 12.40
C HIS A 312 -0.27 -22.03 11.35
N PRO A 313 -1.21 -22.99 11.49
CA PRO A 313 -1.16 -24.24 10.74
C PRO A 313 -1.64 -24.09 9.28
N LEU A 314 -2.04 -22.90 8.89
CA LEU A 314 -2.27 -22.53 7.50
C LEU A 314 -1.16 -21.55 7.09
N GLY A 315 -0.28 -22.01 6.19
CA GLY A 315 0.74 -21.17 5.56
C GLY A 315 0.20 -20.40 4.36
N SER A 316 1.05 -19.54 3.79
CA SER A 316 0.72 -18.73 2.61
C SER A 316 0.83 -19.52 1.31
N TRP A 317 -0.02 -19.15 0.34
CA TRP A 317 0.11 -19.56 -1.06
C TRP A 317 0.52 -18.32 -1.86
N VAL A 318 1.62 -18.41 -2.60
CA VAL A 318 2.22 -17.25 -3.27
C VAL A 318 2.56 -17.57 -4.72
N ARG A 319 2.10 -16.72 -5.63
CA ARG A 319 2.45 -16.73 -7.04
C ARG A 319 3.11 -15.40 -7.41
N ILE A 320 4.34 -15.46 -7.90
CA ILE A 320 5.11 -14.32 -8.37
C ILE A 320 5.25 -14.45 -9.89
N ALA A 321 4.66 -13.53 -10.66
CA ALA A 321 4.66 -13.55 -12.10
C ALA A 321 5.18 -12.24 -12.71
N ASN A 322 5.86 -12.32 -13.85
CA ASN A 322 6.36 -11.15 -14.60
C ASN A 322 7.17 -10.16 -13.73
N ALA A 323 7.78 -10.64 -12.65
CA ALA A 323 8.47 -9.80 -11.70
C ALA A 323 9.88 -9.48 -12.21
N VAL A 324 10.38 -8.29 -11.87
CA VAL A 324 11.77 -7.89 -12.09
C VAL A 324 12.41 -7.63 -10.72
N VAL A 325 13.52 -8.31 -10.43
CA VAL A 325 14.24 -8.21 -9.15
C VAL A 325 15.70 -7.94 -9.41
N PHE A 326 16.29 -6.91 -8.81
CA PHE A 326 17.71 -6.59 -8.94
C PHE A 326 18.20 -5.82 -7.70
N ASP A 327 19.51 -5.80 -7.43
CA ASP A 327 20.07 -5.15 -6.24
C ASP A 327 19.32 -5.59 -4.97
N VAL A 328 19.33 -6.89 -4.69
CA VAL A 328 18.76 -7.49 -3.47
C VAL A 328 19.70 -8.53 -2.86
N GLU A 329 19.73 -8.62 -1.52
CA GLU A 329 20.52 -9.67 -0.86
C GLU A 329 19.84 -11.04 -1.07
N VAL A 330 18.51 -11.07 -1.07
CA VAL A 330 17.71 -12.26 -1.30
C VAL A 330 16.55 -11.98 -2.26
N GLY A 331 16.45 -12.75 -3.33
CA GLY A 331 15.29 -12.73 -4.24
C GLY A 331 14.06 -13.30 -3.55
N VAL A 332 14.03 -14.61 -3.33
CA VAL A 332 12.90 -15.30 -2.69
C VAL A 332 13.38 -16.08 -1.47
N ARG A 333 12.98 -15.63 -0.29
CA ARG A 333 13.14 -16.35 0.97
C ARG A 333 11.87 -17.10 1.30
N TYR A 334 11.97 -18.42 1.43
CA TYR A 334 10.83 -19.25 1.80
C TYR A 334 11.10 -20.01 3.09
N GLU A 335 10.13 -19.93 4.00
CA GLU A 335 10.24 -20.42 5.37
C GLU A 335 9.16 -21.46 5.66
N ASN A 336 9.41 -22.33 6.64
CA ASN A 336 8.42 -23.23 7.24
C ASN A 336 7.69 -24.14 6.24
N ASP A 337 8.43 -24.82 5.37
CA ASP A 337 7.90 -25.79 4.41
C ASP A 337 6.71 -25.24 3.60
N ILE A 338 6.92 -24.13 2.87
CA ILE A 338 5.87 -23.47 2.09
C ILE A 338 5.23 -24.44 1.08
N GLU A 339 3.90 -24.50 1.11
CA GLU A 339 3.14 -25.51 0.37
C GLU A 339 3.00 -25.16 -1.11
N ARG A 340 2.86 -23.86 -1.43
CA ARG A 340 2.61 -23.36 -2.78
C ARG A 340 3.36 -22.05 -3.00
N LEU A 341 4.51 -22.18 -3.66
CA LEU A 341 5.29 -21.04 -4.09
C LEU A 341 5.65 -21.22 -5.57
N ALA A 342 5.21 -20.29 -6.39
CA ALA A 342 5.47 -20.27 -7.81
C ALA A 342 6.19 -18.98 -8.24
N VAL A 343 7.23 -19.12 -9.06
CA VAL A 343 7.95 -18.00 -9.70
C VAL A 343 7.91 -18.22 -11.21
N LEU A 344 7.16 -17.37 -11.92
CA LEU A 344 6.65 -17.66 -13.26
C LEU A 344 6.94 -16.51 -14.23
N GLY A 345 7.75 -16.76 -15.26
CA GLY A 345 8.01 -15.74 -16.27
C GLY A 345 8.62 -14.47 -15.67
N SER A 346 9.53 -14.60 -14.71
CA SER A 346 10.15 -13.47 -13.99
C SER A 346 11.62 -13.32 -14.38
N THR A 347 12.19 -12.13 -14.19
CA THR A 347 13.60 -11.84 -14.43
C THR A 347 14.30 -11.43 -13.13
N PHE A 348 15.36 -12.16 -12.77
CA PHE A 348 16.30 -11.74 -11.73
C PHE A 348 17.52 -11.13 -12.40
N GLY A 349 17.67 -9.82 -12.24
CA GLY A 349 18.68 -8.98 -12.84
C GLY A 349 20.00 -8.95 -12.07
N ARG A 350 20.71 -7.83 -12.16
CA ARG A 350 22.01 -7.66 -11.53
C ARG A 350 21.90 -7.67 -10.00
N ASP A 351 23.01 -8.00 -9.35
CA ASP A 351 23.19 -7.83 -7.90
C ASP A 351 22.09 -8.52 -7.05
N VAL A 352 21.56 -9.65 -7.53
CA VAL A 352 20.74 -10.57 -6.72
C VAL A 352 21.67 -11.59 -6.07
N GLU A 353 22.11 -11.33 -4.84
CA GLU A 353 23.18 -12.13 -4.20
C GLU A 353 22.77 -13.59 -4.00
N ARG A 354 21.53 -13.81 -3.55
CA ARG A 354 20.92 -15.13 -3.38
C ARG A 354 19.54 -15.14 -4.04
N PRO A 355 19.40 -15.66 -5.27
CA PRO A 355 18.12 -15.80 -5.95
C PRO A 355 17.04 -16.46 -5.07
N PHE A 356 17.44 -17.50 -4.35
CA PHE A 356 16.58 -18.25 -3.44
C PHE A 356 17.30 -18.49 -2.11
N ASP A 357 16.52 -18.49 -1.03
CA ASP A 357 16.99 -18.76 0.33
C ASP A 357 16.02 -19.72 1.02
N GLU A 358 16.38 -21.01 1.05
CA GLU A 358 15.69 -22.04 1.83
C GLU A 358 15.94 -21.82 3.33
N ALA A 359 14.95 -21.28 4.02
CA ALA A 359 15.05 -20.92 5.42
C ALA A 359 14.25 -21.87 6.30
N GLU A 360 14.86 -23.02 6.62
CA GLU A 360 14.21 -24.09 7.41
C GLU A 360 12.95 -24.64 6.72
N ALA A 361 13.04 -24.84 5.40
CA ALA A 361 11.89 -25.16 4.55
C ALA A 361 12.17 -26.33 3.59
N ALA A 362 12.89 -27.34 4.07
CA ALA A 362 13.43 -28.44 3.27
C ALA A 362 12.37 -29.35 2.60
N ALA A 363 11.10 -29.27 3.00
CA ALA A 363 10.00 -30.01 2.37
C ALA A 363 9.26 -29.18 1.31
N SER A 364 9.63 -27.91 1.11
CA SER A 364 9.00 -27.05 0.10
C SER A 364 9.25 -27.59 -1.30
N VAL A 365 8.22 -27.57 -2.14
CA VAL A 365 8.34 -27.85 -3.58
C VAL A 365 7.94 -26.60 -4.33
N LEU A 366 8.91 -26.03 -5.04
CA LEU A 366 8.73 -24.78 -5.78
C LEU A 366 8.32 -25.06 -7.23
N ASP A 367 7.43 -24.22 -7.76
CA ASP A 367 7.11 -24.18 -9.18
C ASP A 367 7.84 -23.00 -9.84
N VAL A 368 9.04 -23.25 -10.38
CA VAL A 368 9.87 -22.23 -11.02
C VAL A 368 9.95 -22.50 -12.52
N ARG A 369 9.31 -21.65 -13.33
CA ARG A 369 9.21 -21.80 -14.79
C ARG A 369 9.36 -20.47 -15.49
N ASN A 370 10.01 -20.47 -16.66
CA ASN A 370 10.30 -19.27 -17.42
C ASN A 370 11.06 -18.20 -16.61
N LEU A 371 11.89 -18.61 -15.63
CA LEU A 371 12.77 -17.70 -14.88
C LEU A 371 14.02 -17.38 -15.70
N LEU A 372 14.27 -16.10 -15.96
CA LEU A 372 15.51 -15.60 -16.54
C LEU A 372 16.39 -15.01 -15.45
N VAL A 373 17.64 -15.44 -15.35
CA VAL A 373 18.58 -14.97 -14.32
C VAL A 373 19.83 -14.40 -14.98
N LEU A 374 20.21 -13.17 -14.64
CA LEU A 374 21.49 -12.59 -15.01
C LEU A 374 22.58 -13.16 -14.07
N SER A 375 23.13 -14.31 -14.46
CA SER A 375 24.15 -15.02 -13.68
C SER A 375 24.94 -15.99 -14.57
N GLU A 376 26.07 -16.50 -14.06
CA GLU A 376 26.83 -17.54 -14.76
C GLU A 376 26.11 -18.91 -14.76
N THR A 377 25.33 -19.18 -13.71
CA THR A 377 24.63 -20.46 -13.51
C THR A 377 23.26 -20.26 -12.90
N LEU A 378 22.32 -21.14 -13.24
CA LEU A 378 21.00 -21.18 -12.61
C LEU A 378 21.10 -21.53 -11.11
N PRO A 379 20.21 -20.98 -10.27
CA PRO A 379 20.05 -21.45 -8.90
C PRO A 379 19.49 -22.88 -8.88
N GLY A 380 19.74 -23.61 -7.79
CA GLY A 380 19.38 -25.03 -7.68
C GLY A 380 17.88 -25.28 -7.75
N GLU A 381 17.10 -24.32 -7.26
CA GLU A 381 15.64 -24.28 -7.24
C GLU A 381 15.04 -24.12 -8.65
N ALA A 382 15.80 -23.56 -9.58
CA ALA A 382 15.37 -23.28 -10.94
C ALA A 382 15.92 -24.28 -11.97
N ILE A 383 16.39 -25.46 -11.55
CA ILE A 383 16.86 -26.49 -12.48
C ILE A 383 15.65 -27.10 -13.20
N GLY A 384 15.32 -26.55 -14.37
CA GLY A 384 14.20 -26.97 -15.22
C GLY A 384 14.47 -26.64 -16.70
N PRO A 385 13.70 -27.23 -17.63
CA PRO A 385 13.92 -27.06 -19.07
C PRO A 385 13.64 -25.65 -19.58
N THR A 386 12.92 -24.84 -18.80
CA THR A 386 12.33 -23.56 -19.19
C THR A 386 12.86 -22.40 -18.35
N ASN A 387 13.94 -22.59 -17.61
CA ASN A 387 14.66 -21.51 -16.92
C ASN A 387 16.03 -21.31 -17.58
N LEU A 388 16.56 -20.09 -17.54
CA LEU A 388 17.80 -19.77 -18.21
C LEU A 388 18.67 -18.79 -17.41
N ALA A 389 19.96 -19.11 -17.28
CA ALA A 389 20.98 -18.17 -16.85
C ALA A 389 21.64 -17.54 -18.09
N VAL A 390 21.79 -16.22 -18.09
CA VAL A 390 22.31 -15.44 -19.21
C VAL A 390 23.32 -14.40 -18.74
N GLY A 391 24.14 -13.91 -19.68
CA GLY A 391 24.97 -12.72 -19.47
C GLY A 391 24.27 -11.44 -19.92
N GLU A 392 24.87 -10.29 -19.61
CA GLU A 392 24.32 -8.95 -19.86
C GLU A 392 23.87 -8.72 -21.31
N SER A 393 24.55 -9.33 -22.29
CA SER A 393 24.21 -9.18 -23.71
C SER A 393 22.83 -9.73 -24.11
N ALA A 394 22.17 -10.51 -23.23
CA ALA A 394 20.81 -10.98 -23.44
C ALA A 394 19.76 -9.88 -23.25
N PHE A 395 20.14 -8.73 -22.69
CA PHE A 395 19.27 -7.62 -22.38
C PHE A 395 19.63 -6.37 -23.21
N ILE A 396 18.68 -5.45 -23.35
CA ILE A 396 18.90 -4.15 -24.01
C ILE A 396 19.96 -3.35 -23.25
N ASP A 397 19.79 -3.14 -21.94
CA ASP A 397 20.79 -2.50 -21.08
C ASP A 397 20.61 -2.87 -19.61
N ALA A 398 21.11 -4.06 -19.24
CA ALA A 398 21.07 -4.55 -17.85
C ALA A 398 21.81 -3.64 -16.85
N THR A 399 22.77 -2.81 -17.31
CA THR A 399 23.49 -1.89 -16.41
C THR A 399 22.64 -0.69 -16.00
N SER A 400 21.61 -0.40 -16.79
CA SER A 400 20.58 0.61 -16.52
C SER A 400 19.29 0.03 -15.94
N ASP A 401 19.30 -1.25 -15.56
CA ASP A 401 18.12 -2.01 -15.11
C ASP A 401 17.03 -2.21 -16.19
N ASP A 402 17.42 -2.06 -17.47
CA ASP A 402 16.60 -2.41 -18.61
C ASP A 402 16.80 -3.89 -18.99
N TYR A 403 15.88 -4.72 -18.51
CA TYR A 403 15.87 -6.16 -18.73
C TYR A 403 14.98 -6.62 -19.88
N HIS A 404 14.56 -5.73 -20.79
CA HIS A 404 13.97 -6.17 -22.06
C HIS A 404 15.00 -6.99 -22.84
N LEU A 405 14.52 -7.97 -23.62
CA LEU A 405 15.40 -8.88 -24.35
C LEU A 405 16.06 -8.19 -25.54
N SER A 406 17.37 -8.39 -25.72
CA SER A 406 18.09 -7.92 -26.90
C SER A 406 17.80 -8.79 -28.11
N ALA A 407 18.02 -8.23 -29.32
CA ALA A 407 17.96 -9.01 -30.55
C ALA A 407 19.01 -10.13 -30.53
N GLY A 408 18.54 -11.38 -30.57
CA GLY A 408 19.40 -12.57 -30.48
C GLY A 408 19.62 -13.08 -29.05
N SER A 409 18.88 -12.56 -28.08
CA SER A 409 18.86 -13.10 -26.72
C SER A 409 18.55 -14.61 -26.75
N PRO A 410 19.29 -15.44 -25.98
CA PRO A 410 19.05 -16.88 -25.91
C PRO A 410 17.73 -17.24 -25.21
N ALA A 411 17.04 -16.27 -24.60
CA ALA A 411 15.75 -16.46 -23.95
C ALA A 411 14.57 -16.50 -24.92
N ILE A 412 14.76 -16.02 -26.16
CA ILE A 412 13.71 -15.87 -27.18
C ILE A 412 13.23 -17.24 -27.68
N ASP A 413 11.92 -17.44 -27.72
CA ASP A 413 11.19 -18.64 -28.13
C ASP A 413 11.55 -19.90 -27.31
N ARG A 414 12.03 -19.76 -26.06
CA ARG A 414 12.55 -20.88 -25.24
C ARG A 414 11.71 -21.30 -24.04
N GLY A 415 10.69 -20.52 -23.71
CA GLY A 415 9.79 -20.76 -22.58
C GLY A 415 8.68 -21.76 -22.90
N GLU A 416 7.83 -21.99 -21.90
CA GLU A 416 6.61 -22.80 -22.03
C GLU A 416 5.34 -22.01 -21.71
N PRO A 417 4.17 -22.46 -22.18
CA PRO A 417 2.88 -21.90 -21.76
C PRO A 417 2.63 -22.12 -20.26
N ILE A 418 2.33 -21.03 -19.55
CA ILE A 418 1.98 -21.05 -18.13
C ILE A 418 0.54 -20.54 -17.97
N GLU A 419 -0.33 -21.34 -17.37
CA GLU A 419 -1.70 -20.94 -17.08
C GLU A 419 -1.71 -19.67 -16.20
N GLY A 420 -2.45 -18.66 -16.64
CA GLY A 420 -2.52 -17.36 -15.97
C GLY A 420 -1.36 -16.40 -16.27
N VAL A 421 -0.38 -16.75 -17.11
CA VAL A 421 0.68 -15.82 -17.61
C VAL A 421 0.57 -15.72 -19.13
N SER A 422 -0.51 -15.12 -19.61
CA SER A 422 -0.79 -14.97 -21.07
C SER A 422 -0.24 -13.67 -21.67
N ARG A 423 0.23 -12.76 -20.82
CA ARG A 423 0.88 -11.52 -21.19
C ARG A 423 2.15 -11.35 -20.37
N ASP A 424 3.12 -10.67 -20.94
CA ASP A 424 4.35 -10.29 -20.27
C ASP A 424 4.16 -9.03 -19.41
N ARG A 425 5.28 -8.46 -18.98
CA ARG A 425 5.31 -7.27 -18.17
C ARG A 425 4.79 -6.00 -18.86
N ASP A 426 5.00 -5.84 -20.16
CA ASP A 426 4.52 -4.67 -20.90
C ASP A 426 3.09 -4.86 -21.43
N GLY A 427 2.46 -5.98 -21.07
CA GLY A 427 1.14 -6.36 -21.56
C GLY A 427 1.17 -6.94 -22.97
N VAL A 428 2.34 -7.25 -23.54
CA VAL A 428 2.51 -7.97 -24.80
C VAL A 428 2.00 -9.40 -24.65
N ALA A 429 1.21 -9.87 -25.61
CA ALA A 429 0.64 -11.21 -25.57
C ALA A 429 1.71 -12.27 -25.81
N ARG A 430 1.67 -13.36 -25.05
CA ARG A 430 2.57 -14.52 -25.24
C ARG A 430 1.85 -15.64 -26.02
N PRO A 431 2.47 -16.30 -27.02
CA PRO A 431 3.80 -16.01 -27.57
C PRO A 431 3.81 -14.84 -28.56
N GLN A 432 4.96 -14.20 -28.71
CA GLN A 432 5.34 -13.49 -29.95
C GLN A 432 6.38 -14.33 -30.70
N GLY A 433 6.22 -14.50 -32.02
CA GLY A 433 7.12 -15.36 -32.80
C GLY A 433 6.77 -16.85 -32.73
N ASP A 434 7.79 -17.70 -32.60
CA ASP A 434 7.67 -19.15 -32.70
C ASP A 434 7.40 -19.83 -31.33
N GLY A 435 7.62 -19.13 -30.22
CA GLY A 435 7.49 -19.62 -28.86
C GLY A 435 7.34 -18.50 -27.83
N ILE A 436 7.18 -18.90 -26.56
CA ILE A 436 7.15 -17.95 -25.43
C ILE A 436 8.57 -17.64 -25.01
N ASP A 437 8.83 -16.43 -24.53
CA ASP A 437 10.16 -16.07 -24.04
C ASP A 437 10.33 -16.38 -22.55
N ILE A 438 11.56 -16.74 -22.18
CA ILE A 438 11.95 -16.89 -20.77
C ILE A 438 12.19 -15.50 -20.17
N GLY A 439 11.64 -15.22 -19.00
CA GLY A 439 11.77 -13.94 -18.30
C GLY A 439 10.50 -13.09 -18.32
N ALA A 440 10.60 -11.89 -17.73
CA ALA A 440 9.50 -10.94 -17.54
C ALA A 440 8.96 -10.31 -18.83
N TYR A 441 9.76 -10.30 -19.89
CA TYR A 441 9.45 -9.61 -21.14
C TYR A 441 9.37 -10.60 -22.29
N GLU A 442 8.43 -10.36 -23.20
CA GLU A 442 8.30 -11.04 -24.47
C GLU A 442 8.94 -10.16 -25.55
N TRP A 443 9.92 -10.71 -26.26
CA TRP A 443 10.57 -10.05 -27.37
C TRP A 443 9.61 -9.99 -28.56
N CYS A 444 9.43 -8.79 -29.09
CA CYS A 444 8.81 -8.64 -30.39
C CYS A 444 9.48 -7.51 -31.19
N GLY A 445 9.68 -7.75 -32.48
CA GLY A 445 10.43 -6.85 -33.36
C GLY A 445 9.83 -5.44 -33.52
N GLU A 446 8.59 -5.24 -33.05
CA GLU A 446 7.86 -3.95 -33.02
C GLU A 446 7.11 -3.78 -31.68
N CYS A 447 7.67 -4.23 -30.56
CA CYS A 447 7.05 -4.05 -29.24
C CYS A 447 6.81 -2.56 -28.93
N PRO A 448 5.76 -2.21 -28.17
CA PRO A 448 5.58 -0.86 -27.66
C PRO A 448 6.89 -0.41 -27.02
N GLU A 449 7.44 0.73 -27.46
CA GLU A 449 8.69 1.24 -26.91
C GLU A 449 8.58 1.38 -25.37
N PRO A 450 9.63 1.00 -24.62
CA PRO A 450 9.64 1.13 -23.17
C PRO A 450 9.26 2.55 -22.72
N GLY A 451 8.22 2.68 -21.91
CA GLY A 451 7.82 3.95 -21.29
C GLY A 451 6.78 4.79 -22.04
N ASN A 452 6.01 4.23 -22.97
CA ASN A 452 4.80 4.89 -23.46
C ASN A 452 3.54 4.43 -22.69
N PRO A 453 3.07 5.17 -21.67
CA PRO A 453 1.85 4.82 -20.93
C PRO A 453 0.58 4.81 -21.80
N ASP A 454 0.62 5.35 -23.03
CA ASP A 454 -0.52 5.41 -23.95
C ASP A 454 -0.61 4.23 -24.94
N ALA A 455 0.28 3.22 -24.86
CA ALA A 455 0.18 2.04 -25.74
C ALA A 455 -0.84 0.99 -25.23
N GLY A 456 -1.25 1.08 -23.96
CA GLY A 456 -2.44 0.41 -23.47
C GLY A 456 -3.66 1.16 -23.96
N GLY A 457 -4.46 0.55 -24.83
CA GLY A 457 -5.73 1.10 -25.27
C GLY A 457 -6.71 1.26 -24.11
N HIS A 458 -6.55 2.30 -23.31
CA HIS A 458 -7.58 2.85 -22.47
C HIS A 458 -8.58 3.53 -23.40
N THR A 459 -9.61 2.79 -23.81
CA THR A 459 -10.83 3.41 -24.29
C THR A 459 -11.40 4.25 -23.15
N GLN A 460 -11.04 5.52 -23.12
CA GLN A 460 -11.79 6.55 -22.44
C GLN A 460 -13.28 6.34 -22.81
N PRO A 461 -14.20 6.22 -21.84
CA PRO A 461 -15.62 6.35 -22.15
C PRO A 461 -15.83 7.79 -22.59
N GLY A 462 -15.84 8.02 -23.90
CA GLY A 462 -16.26 9.30 -24.46
C GLY A 462 -17.71 9.58 -24.05
N PRO A 463 -18.07 10.83 -23.75
CA PRO A 463 -19.46 11.16 -23.46
C PRO A 463 -20.30 10.96 -24.73
N ASP A 464 -21.33 10.14 -24.62
CA ASP A 464 -22.30 9.92 -25.67
C ASP A 464 -23.01 11.22 -26.09
N GLY A 465 -23.13 11.42 -27.40
CA GLY A 465 -24.37 11.88 -28.02
C GLY A 465 -24.56 13.38 -28.22
N GLY A 466 -24.16 13.87 -29.40
CA GLY A 466 -24.61 15.16 -29.91
C GLY A 466 -24.33 15.30 -31.39
N ALA A 467 -25.23 14.80 -32.22
CA ALA A 467 -25.21 15.02 -33.66
C ALA A 467 -25.44 16.51 -33.98
N ASP A 468 -24.58 17.13 -34.79
CA ASP A 468 -25.06 17.94 -35.90
C ASP A 468 -24.02 18.08 -37.02
N ALA A 469 -24.54 18.15 -38.24
CA ALA A 469 -23.82 18.19 -39.49
C ALA A 469 -23.31 19.60 -39.82
N GLY A 470 -22.18 19.70 -40.52
CA GLY A 470 -21.77 20.98 -41.13
C GLY A 470 -20.36 20.96 -41.71
N ALA A 471 -20.29 20.94 -43.03
CA ALA A 471 -19.07 20.89 -43.84
C ALA A 471 -18.27 22.22 -43.88
N ALA A 472 -16.95 22.10 -44.06
CA ALA A 472 -16.04 22.88 -44.92
C ALA A 472 -14.61 22.61 -44.42
N ASP A 473 -13.75 21.89 -45.16
CA ASP A 473 -12.91 22.43 -46.24
C ASP A 473 -12.15 23.69 -45.82
N ASP A 474 -10.92 23.53 -45.32
CA ASP A 474 -9.80 24.24 -45.93
C ASP A 474 -8.48 23.54 -45.62
N ARG A 475 -7.70 23.32 -46.67
CA ARG A 475 -6.30 22.94 -46.60
C ARG A 475 -5.53 24.23 -46.68
N ASP A 476 -4.74 24.56 -45.66
CA ASP A 476 -3.55 25.36 -45.96
C ASP A 476 -2.32 24.93 -45.15
N THR A 477 -1.29 24.79 -45.96
CA THR A 477 0.09 24.42 -45.73
C THR A 477 0.87 25.61 -45.21
N GLY A 478 1.78 25.40 -44.24
CA GLY A 478 2.78 26.43 -43.96
C GLY A 478 3.54 26.32 -42.64
N SER A 479 4.48 25.38 -42.56
CA SER A 479 5.75 25.59 -41.84
C SER A 479 6.77 26.20 -42.81
N PRO A 480 7.96 26.69 -42.39
CA PRO A 480 8.41 27.19 -41.09
C PRO A 480 9.22 28.52 -41.23
N VAL A 481 9.75 29.08 -40.14
CA VAL A 481 11.13 29.59 -39.93
C VAL A 481 11.19 30.75 -38.93
N GLY A 482 12.20 30.72 -38.05
CA GLY A 482 12.66 31.91 -37.32
C GLY A 482 13.31 31.62 -35.98
N ALA A 483 14.54 31.09 -36.00
CA ALA A 483 15.42 31.05 -34.85
C ALA A 483 15.76 32.47 -34.36
N ASP A 484 15.89 32.65 -33.05
CA ASP A 484 16.87 33.59 -32.52
C ASP A 484 17.45 33.13 -31.19
N ALA A 485 18.76 33.25 -31.10
CA ALA A 485 19.60 32.86 -30.00
C ALA A 485 20.01 34.09 -29.17
N GLY A 486 20.31 33.86 -27.90
CA GLY A 486 21.40 34.59 -27.23
C GLY A 486 21.08 35.24 -25.90
N GLY A 487 21.89 34.92 -24.90
CA GLY A 487 22.42 35.94 -23.99
C GLY A 487 22.31 35.67 -22.49
N ALA A 488 23.24 34.87 -21.95
CA ALA A 488 23.76 35.08 -20.59
C ALA A 488 24.66 36.33 -20.58
N PRO A 489 24.89 36.95 -19.41
CA PRO A 489 26.26 36.84 -18.87
C PRO A 489 26.35 36.71 -17.33
N ALA A 490 27.57 36.36 -16.93
CA ALA A 490 28.04 35.97 -15.61
C ALA A 490 28.39 37.15 -14.66
N GLY A 491 28.59 36.81 -13.37
CA GLY A 491 29.77 37.28 -12.62
C GLY A 491 29.55 37.73 -11.17
N GLY A 492 30.31 37.13 -10.24
CA GLY A 492 30.78 37.81 -9.02
C GLY A 492 30.81 36.98 -7.74
N GLY A 493 31.98 36.49 -7.34
CA GLY A 493 32.24 35.83 -6.05
C GLY A 493 32.76 36.77 -4.95
N PHE A 494 33.39 36.16 -3.93
CA PHE A 494 33.95 36.66 -2.64
C PHE A 494 32.93 36.66 -1.47
N GLY A 495 33.19 36.12 -0.27
CA GLY A 495 34.38 35.50 0.33
C GLY A 495 34.11 35.07 1.78
N CYS A 496 34.99 34.21 2.32
CA CYS A 496 35.02 33.72 3.71
C CYS A 496 35.30 34.82 4.76
N SER A 497 34.77 34.68 5.99
CA SER A 497 35.55 34.35 7.20
C SER A 497 34.73 34.41 8.50
N CYS A 498 34.75 33.31 9.25
CA CYS A 498 35.06 33.15 10.68
C CYS A 498 34.77 34.31 11.65
N ASN A 499 33.99 34.05 12.72
CA ASN A 499 34.56 34.20 14.07
C ASN A 499 33.84 33.31 15.10
N ALA A 500 34.66 32.66 15.93
CA ALA A 500 34.28 31.83 17.05
C ALA A 500 34.40 32.64 18.35
N THR A 501 33.56 32.36 19.35
CA THR A 501 33.97 32.43 20.75
C THR A 501 33.14 31.47 21.61
N ARG A 502 33.85 30.50 22.20
CA ARG A 502 33.46 29.63 23.31
C ARG A 502 33.25 30.44 24.59
N SER A 503 32.36 29.98 25.46
CA SER A 503 32.64 29.86 26.92
C SER A 503 31.60 28.98 27.64
N ALA A 504 32.06 27.86 28.19
CA ALA A 504 31.56 27.28 29.43
C ALA A 504 32.65 27.53 30.50
N PRO A 505 32.35 27.54 31.82
CA PRO A 505 32.38 26.27 32.57
C PRO A 505 31.47 26.22 33.82
N GLY A 506 31.31 25.03 34.42
CA GLY A 506 30.96 24.90 35.85
C GLY A 506 30.26 23.61 36.30
N ALA A 507 31.02 22.55 36.58
CA ALA A 507 30.68 21.51 37.55
C ALA A 507 30.82 22.11 38.99
N SER A 508 30.28 21.62 40.11
CA SER A 508 29.73 20.34 40.59
C SER A 508 29.19 20.58 42.03
N TRP A 509 28.54 19.56 42.62
CA TRP A 509 28.57 19.13 44.04
C TRP A 509 27.22 18.94 44.77
N LEU A 510 27.05 17.68 45.20
CA LEU A 510 26.53 17.16 46.49
C LEU A 510 25.16 16.45 46.52
N ALA A 511 25.29 15.14 46.78
CA ALA A 511 24.28 14.21 47.27
C ALA A 511 24.45 13.97 48.78
N TRP A 512 23.35 13.68 49.49
CA TRP A 512 23.20 12.85 50.72
C TRP A 512 21.68 12.51 50.80
N ILE A 513 21.21 11.27 50.59
CA ILE A 513 21.17 10.02 51.39
C ILE A 513 20.11 9.97 52.53
N ALA A 514 19.34 8.86 52.46
CA ALA A 514 18.51 8.15 53.46
C ALA A 514 17.18 8.80 53.89
N GLY A 515 16.01 8.15 53.86
CA GLY A 515 15.69 6.73 53.89
C GLY A 515 15.05 6.38 55.25
N VAL A 516 13.84 5.79 55.26
CA VAL A 516 13.37 4.74 56.19
C VAL A 516 11.91 4.37 55.87
N ALA A 517 11.68 3.07 55.96
CA ALA A 517 10.51 2.26 55.65
C ALA A 517 9.30 2.45 56.59
N GLY A 518 8.15 1.91 56.17
CA GLY A 518 6.98 1.72 57.03
C GLY A 518 5.83 0.99 56.34
N SER A 519 5.84 -0.33 56.45
CA SER A 519 4.82 -1.31 56.03
C SER A 519 3.43 -1.06 56.66
N LEU A 520 2.35 -1.49 56.01
CA LEU A 520 1.34 -2.39 56.61
C LEU A 520 0.23 -2.81 55.62
N ALA A 521 -0.16 -4.07 55.79
CA ALA A 521 -1.05 -4.88 54.97
C ALA A 521 -2.55 -4.65 55.25
N SER A 522 -3.43 -5.11 54.34
CA SER A 522 -4.32 -6.26 54.58
C SER A 522 -5.55 -6.30 53.65
N GLY A 523 -5.97 -7.51 53.26
CA GLY A 523 -7.40 -7.82 53.12
C GLY A 523 -7.83 -8.54 51.83
N ARG A 524 -7.54 -9.84 51.71
CA ARG A 524 -8.34 -10.77 50.88
C ARG A 524 -9.75 -10.94 51.47
N ARG A 525 -10.77 -11.08 50.61
CA ARG A 525 -11.87 -12.04 50.80
C ARG A 525 -12.54 -12.43 49.47
N SER A 526 -12.49 -13.72 49.17
CA SER A 526 -13.27 -14.43 48.14
C SER A 526 -14.30 -15.36 48.80
N ARG A 527 -15.48 -15.56 48.19
CA ARG A 527 -16.42 -16.71 48.32
C ARG A 527 -17.37 -16.64 47.11
N ARG A 528 -17.85 -17.67 46.39
CA ARG A 528 -17.78 -19.16 46.24
C ARG A 528 -18.51 -19.42 44.87
N GLY A 529 -18.01 -20.16 43.87
CA GLY A 529 -18.11 -21.62 43.59
C GLY A 529 -19.50 -22.10 43.08
N PRO A 530 -19.67 -23.24 42.34
CA PRO A 530 -18.71 -24.22 41.77
C PRO A 530 -19.03 -24.76 40.34
N PHE A 531 -18.13 -25.54 39.71
CA PHE A 531 -18.38 -26.91 39.18
C PHE A 531 -17.08 -27.60 38.68
N ALA A 532 -17.05 -28.93 38.85
CA ALA A 532 -15.95 -29.89 38.63
C ALA A 532 -15.62 -30.13 37.13
N GLY A 533 -14.52 -30.75 36.67
CA GLY A 533 -13.39 -31.43 37.31
C GLY A 533 -12.52 -32.16 36.25
N ARG A 534 -11.47 -32.85 36.75
CA ARG A 534 -10.53 -33.81 36.12
C ARG A 534 -9.25 -33.29 35.43
N ALA A 535 -8.14 -33.76 35.99
CA ALA A 535 -6.75 -33.70 35.53
C ALA A 535 -6.41 -34.86 34.56
N PRO A 536 -5.20 -34.91 33.97
CA PRO A 536 -4.04 -35.47 34.70
C PRO A 536 -2.69 -34.77 34.43
N SER A 537 -1.72 -34.97 35.33
CA SER A 537 -0.30 -34.68 35.09
C SER A 537 0.61 -35.79 35.63
N ARG A 538 1.48 -36.27 34.72
CA ARG A 538 2.92 -36.63 34.84
C ARG A 538 3.42 -37.56 35.96
N ALA A 539 4.25 -38.54 35.56
CA ALA A 539 5.67 -38.62 35.93
C ALA A 539 6.44 -39.70 35.12
N PRO A 540 7.76 -39.53 34.87
CA PRO A 540 8.61 -40.48 34.15
C PRO A 540 9.62 -41.23 35.06
N VAL A 541 10.46 -42.04 34.40
CA VAL A 541 11.75 -42.67 34.79
C VAL A 541 11.70 -44.17 35.13
N THR A 542 12.27 -44.99 34.24
CA THR A 542 13.34 -46.01 34.41
C THR A 542 13.62 -46.56 32.99
N GLY A 543 14.85 -46.67 32.49
CA GLY A 543 15.85 -47.64 32.88
C GLY A 543 16.62 -48.07 31.61
N SER A 544 17.94 -48.11 31.70
CA SER A 544 18.92 -48.45 30.68
C SER A 544 18.90 -49.92 30.24
N GLY A 545 19.12 -50.18 28.94
CA GLY A 545 19.48 -51.49 28.40
C GLY A 545 19.89 -51.41 26.91
N PRO A 546 21.01 -52.03 26.46
CA PRO A 546 21.61 -51.80 25.15
C PRO A 546 21.20 -52.86 24.11
N CYS A 547 21.28 -52.53 22.82
CA CYS A 547 21.44 -53.52 21.75
C CYS A 547 22.26 -52.96 20.59
N CYS A 548 23.32 -53.68 20.28
CA CYS A 548 24.07 -53.65 19.03
C CYS A 548 23.22 -54.25 17.89
N LEU A 549 23.27 -53.66 16.71
CA LEU A 549 23.82 -54.21 15.46
C LEU A 549 23.63 -53.21 14.31
#